data_AF-A0A3R9EHA6-F1
#
_entry.id   AF-A0A3R9EHA6-F1
#
_cell.length_a   1.000
_cell.length_b   1.000
_cell.length_c   1.000
_cell.angle_alpha   90.00
_cell.angle_beta   90.00
_cell.angle_gamma   90.00
#
_symmetry.space_group_name_H-M   'P 1'
#
loop_
_entity.id
_entity.type
_entity.pdbx_description
1 polymer ?
#
loop_
_entity_poly.entity_id
_entity_poly.type
_entity_poly.pdbx_seq_one_letter_code
_entity_poly.pdbx_strand_id
1 'polypeptide(L)'
;MKIKQLLACTTALMAMSTQAQISTYVYCGLADGSDWEWHLDHNDDYSIIYGRWARVTEENGRYFNVFRVNESDLQALALSCPSGYQPQPADSGTSYWELFEVLRADGSKYIINSYRTYYIHGTSRIESNFQLRV
;
A
#
# COMPACT_ATOMS: atom_id res chain seq x y z
N MET A 1 43.64 -47.68 -10.12
CA MET A 1 42.22 -47.43 -10.45
C MET A 1 41.67 -46.34 -9.53
N LYS A 2 41.33 -45.19 -10.13
CA LYS A 2 40.23 -44.24 -9.83
C LYS A 2 39.81 -43.99 -8.37
N ILE A 3 40.36 -42.93 -7.77
CA ILE A 3 39.60 -42.00 -6.92
C ILE A 3 39.71 -40.63 -7.60
N LYS A 4 38.75 -40.30 -8.44
CA LYS A 4 38.56 -38.95 -8.99
C LYS A 4 37.12 -38.57 -8.71
N GLN A 5 36.95 -37.33 -8.24
CA GLN A 5 35.70 -36.57 -8.20
C GLN A 5 34.68 -36.97 -7.13
N LEU A 6 34.87 -36.41 -5.93
CA LEU A 6 33.75 -35.90 -5.14
C LEU A 6 33.87 -34.37 -5.17
N LEU A 7 33.47 -33.77 -6.29
CA LEU A 7 33.26 -32.33 -6.34
C LEU A 7 31.98 -32.01 -5.58
N ALA A 8 32.11 -31.05 -4.67
CA ALA A 8 31.10 -30.50 -3.81
C ALA A 8 29.77 -30.24 -4.54
N CYS A 9 28.73 -30.96 -4.12
CA CYS A 9 27.36 -30.71 -4.54
C CYS A 9 26.53 -30.56 -3.26
N THR A 10 26.59 -29.39 -2.63
CA THR A 10 25.66 -29.04 -1.56
C THR A 10 25.40 -27.53 -1.54
N THR A 11 24.37 -27.21 -2.33
CA THR A 11 23.30 -26.27 -1.98
C THR A 11 23.69 -24.82 -1.71
N ALA A 12 23.75 -24.04 -2.79
CA ALA A 12 23.37 -22.64 -2.73
C ALA A 12 21.88 -22.57 -2.37
N LEU A 13 21.55 -22.44 -1.07
CA LEU A 13 20.24 -21.95 -0.65
C LEU A 13 20.16 -20.49 -1.10
N MET A 14 19.59 -20.26 -2.28
CA MET A 14 19.09 -18.93 -2.62
C MET A 14 17.98 -18.62 -1.63
N ALA A 15 18.25 -17.70 -0.71
CA ALA A 15 17.23 -17.13 0.16
C ALA A 15 16.21 -16.39 -0.71
N MET A 16 15.15 -17.10 -1.11
CA MET A 16 13.96 -16.45 -1.65
C MET A 16 13.29 -15.73 -0.48
N SER A 17 13.60 -14.46 -0.29
CA SER A 17 12.82 -13.59 0.58
C SER A 17 11.46 -13.37 -0.08
N THR A 18 10.51 -14.27 0.15
CA THR A 18 9.12 -14.05 -0.19
C THR A 18 8.61 -12.94 0.73
N GLN A 19 8.58 -11.70 0.24
CA GLN A 19 7.84 -10.64 0.93
C GLN A 19 6.37 -11.02 0.84
N ALA A 20 5.76 -11.35 1.98
CA ALA A 20 4.35 -11.70 2.04
C ALA A 20 3.51 -10.51 1.55
N GLN A 21 2.71 -10.73 0.52
CA GLN A 21 1.60 -9.83 0.23
C GLN A 21 0.59 -9.97 1.36
N ILE A 22 0.16 -8.84 1.91
CA ILE A 22 -0.91 -8.76 2.89
C ILE A 22 -2.11 -8.08 2.25
N SER A 23 -3.27 -8.15 2.90
CA SER A 23 -4.48 -7.47 2.49
C SER A 23 -4.75 -6.22 3.35
N THR A 24 -5.43 -5.24 2.77
CA THR A 24 -6.02 -4.09 3.49
C THR A 24 -7.39 -3.77 2.87
N TYR A 25 -8.23 -3.03 3.58
CA TYR A 25 -9.50 -2.53 3.03
C TYR A 25 -9.29 -1.28 2.22
N VAL A 26 -10.32 -0.88 1.49
CA VAL A 26 -10.30 0.31 0.65
C VAL A 26 -11.45 1.23 1.04
N TYR A 27 -11.13 2.50 1.19
CA TYR A 27 -12.11 3.58 1.25
C TYR A 27 -11.92 4.48 0.04
N CYS A 28 -13.01 5.11 -0.38
CA CYS A 28 -12.99 6.23 -1.30
C CYS A 28 -12.94 7.49 -0.43
N GLY A 29 -11.93 8.35 -0.60
CA GLY A 29 -11.74 9.57 0.18
C GLY A 29 -11.66 10.82 -0.69
N LEU A 30 -12.15 11.95 -0.19
CA LEU A 30 -11.95 13.24 -0.84
C LEU A 30 -10.48 13.69 -0.73
N ALA A 31 -10.01 14.43 -1.74
CA ALA A 31 -8.62 14.89 -1.81
C ALA A 31 -8.22 15.85 -0.67
N ASP A 32 -9.19 16.46 0.02
CA ASP A 32 -8.99 17.34 1.18
C ASP A 32 -9.13 16.60 2.53
N GLY A 33 -9.47 15.30 2.51
CA GLY A 33 -9.65 14.48 3.69
C GLY A 33 -10.90 14.82 4.49
N SER A 34 -11.84 15.60 3.94
CA SER A 34 -13.05 16.02 4.67
C SER A 34 -14.13 14.95 4.76
N ASP A 35 -14.15 14.03 3.80
CA ASP A 35 -15.14 12.96 3.71
C ASP A 35 -14.53 11.68 3.15
N TRP A 36 -15.14 10.56 3.54
CA TRP A 36 -14.77 9.23 3.10
C TRP A 36 -15.93 8.27 3.22
N GLU A 37 -15.93 7.24 2.39
CA GLU A 37 -16.81 6.09 2.53
C GLU A 37 -16.06 4.80 2.21
N TRP A 38 -16.54 3.70 2.79
CA TRP A 38 -16.00 2.38 2.46
C TRP A 38 -16.27 2.06 1.00
N HIS A 39 -15.26 1.56 0.30
CA HIS A 39 -15.47 1.00 -1.04
C HIS A 39 -16.12 -0.37 -0.88
N LEU A 40 -17.33 -0.51 -1.42
CA LEU A 40 -18.07 -1.77 -1.46
C LEU A 40 -17.96 -2.42 -2.85
N ASP A 41 -17.90 -3.74 -2.89
CA ASP A 41 -18.00 -4.48 -4.15
C ASP A 41 -19.46 -4.65 -4.60
N HIS A 42 -19.67 -5.41 -5.68
CA HIS A 42 -21.01 -5.63 -6.26
C HIS A 42 -21.98 -6.42 -5.35
N ASN A 43 -21.49 -7.02 -4.26
CA ASN A 43 -22.29 -7.73 -3.27
C ASN A 43 -22.49 -6.91 -1.98
N ASP A 44 -22.14 -5.62 -1.99
CA ASP A 44 -22.10 -4.74 -0.82
C ASP A 44 -21.08 -5.17 0.27
N ASP A 45 -20.07 -5.97 -0.10
CA ASP A 45 -18.99 -6.36 0.80
C ASP A 45 -17.82 -5.38 0.75
N TYR A 46 -17.13 -5.18 1.89
CA TYR A 46 -15.94 -4.33 1.94
C TYR A 46 -14.86 -4.84 1.00
N SER A 47 -14.41 -3.99 0.08
CA SER A 47 -13.37 -4.36 -0.86
C SER A 47 -12.01 -4.49 -0.19
N ILE A 48 -11.33 -5.57 -0.55
CA ILE A 48 -10.01 -5.93 -0.04
C ILE A 48 -9.01 -5.91 -1.20
N ILE A 49 -7.84 -5.31 -0.98
CA ILE A 49 -6.74 -5.30 -1.96
C ILE A 49 -5.47 -5.87 -1.34
N TYR A 50 -4.74 -6.65 -2.14
CA TYR A 50 -3.48 -7.28 -1.73
C TYR A 50 -2.27 -6.44 -2.18
N GLY A 51 -1.28 -6.35 -1.30
CA GLY A 51 -0.12 -5.51 -1.52
C GLY A 51 0.84 -5.57 -0.34
N ARG A 52 1.57 -4.47 -0.14
CA ARG A 52 2.53 -4.35 0.98
C ARG A 52 2.62 -2.91 1.47
N TRP A 53 2.68 -2.73 2.78
CA TRP A 53 2.98 -1.44 3.38
C TRP A 53 4.43 -1.03 3.09
N ALA A 54 4.62 0.25 2.84
CA ALA A 54 5.91 0.89 2.68
C ALA A 54 5.85 2.33 3.19
N ARG A 55 7.01 2.97 3.22
CA ARG A 55 7.18 4.36 3.65
C ARG A 55 7.82 5.18 2.55
N VAL A 56 7.34 6.42 2.40
CA VAL A 56 7.99 7.44 1.57
C VAL A 56 8.46 8.55 2.50
N THR A 57 9.77 8.77 2.55
CA THR A 57 10.41 9.82 3.36
C THR A 57 10.72 11.02 2.48
N GLU A 58 10.31 12.21 2.93
CA GLU A 58 10.61 13.49 2.30
C GLU A 58 11.93 14.08 2.83
N GLU A 59 12.51 15.02 2.08
CA GLU A 59 13.80 15.66 2.42
C GLU A 59 13.79 16.39 3.77
N ASN A 60 12.63 16.90 4.19
CA ASN A 60 12.44 17.54 5.49
C ASN A 60 12.35 16.53 6.67
N GLY A 61 12.54 15.24 6.40
CA GLY A 61 12.49 14.16 7.38
C GLY A 61 11.09 13.62 7.65
N ARG A 62 10.03 14.27 7.18
CA ARG A 62 8.67 13.72 7.32
C ARG A 62 8.52 12.47 6.49
N TYR A 63 7.57 11.64 6.85
CA TYR A 63 7.18 10.53 6.00
C TYR A 63 5.66 10.34 6.00
N PHE A 64 5.18 9.63 4.98
CA PHE A 64 3.82 9.08 4.93
C PHE A 64 3.92 7.61 4.55
N ASN A 65 2.91 6.81 4.92
CA ASN A 65 2.88 5.41 4.51
C ASN A 65 2.15 5.28 3.18
N VAL A 66 2.54 4.24 2.47
CA VAL A 66 1.90 3.86 1.22
C VAL A 66 1.63 2.36 1.22
N PHE A 67 0.53 1.96 0.60
CA PHE A 67 0.26 0.57 0.28
C PHE A 67 0.60 0.32 -1.19
N ARG A 68 1.58 -0.54 -1.43
CA ARG A 68 2.06 -0.85 -2.78
C ARG A 68 1.22 -1.94 -3.41
N VAL A 69 0.65 -1.64 -4.58
CA VAL A 69 -0.27 -2.52 -5.33
C VAL A 69 0.08 -2.49 -6.81
N ASN A 70 -0.30 -3.52 -7.56
CA ASN A 70 -0.18 -3.45 -9.02
C ASN A 70 -1.30 -2.60 -9.61
N GLU A 71 -1.00 -1.92 -10.71
CA GLU A 71 -1.97 -1.08 -11.43
C GLU A 71 -3.22 -1.86 -11.86
N SER A 72 -3.05 -3.11 -12.30
CA SER A 72 -4.16 -3.99 -12.68
C SER A 72 -5.16 -4.23 -11.54
N ASP A 73 -4.65 -4.38 -10.32
CA ASP A 73 -5.46 -4.72 -9.15
C ASP A 73 -6.24 -3.49 -8.67
N LEU A 74 -5.66 -2.30 -8.83
CA LEU A 74 -6.26 -1.04 -8.39
C LEU A 74 -7.25 -0.44 -9.40
N GLN A 75 -7.03 -0.62 -10.69
CA GLN A 75 -7.91 -0.06 -11.74
C GLN A 75 -9.36 -0.52 -11.58
N ALA A 76 -9.59 -1.77 -11.16
CA ALA A 76 -10.93 -2.28 -10.92
C ALA A 76 -11.67 -1.53 -9.80
N LEU A 77 -10.95 -1.11 -8.76
CA LEU A 77 -11.52 -0.38 -7.61
C LEU A 77 -11.69 1.12 -7.92
N ALA A 78 -10.71 1.74 -8.58
CA ALA A 78 -10.71 3.17 -8.88
C ALA A 78 -11.91 3.59 -9.74
N LEU A 79 -12.40 2.71 -10.61
CA LEU A 79 -13.55 2.96 -11.47
C LEU A 79 -14.89 3.03 -10.71
N SER A 80 -14.93 2.60 -9.45
CA SER A 80 -16.16 2.46 -8.67
C SER A 80 -16.30 3.49 -7.56
N CYS A 81 -15.27 4.31 -7.29
CA CYS A 81 -15.41 5.42 -6.33
C CYS A 81 -16.34 6.52 -6.86
N PRO A 82 -17.10 7.21 -5.99
CA PRO A 82 -17.91 8.34 -6.41
C PRO A 82 -17.08 9.46 -7.04
N SER A 83 -17.73 10.27 -7.86
CA SER A 83 -17.09 11.42 -8.50
C SER A 83 -16.45 12.35 -7.47
N GLY A 84 -15.13 12.59 -7.63
CA GLY A 84 -14.35 13.44 -6.74
C GLY A 84 -13.62 12.70 -5.62
N TYR A 85 -13.93 11.42 -5.41
CA TYR A 85 -13.24 10.57 -4.45
C TYR A 85 -12.10 9.79 -5.11
N GLN A 86 -11.09 9.44 -4.31
CA GLN A 86 -9.95 8.63 -4.71
C GLN A 86 -9.84 7.40 -3.82
N PRO A 87 -9.47 6.23 -4.37
CA PRO A 87 -9.27 5.05 -3.54
C PRO A 87 -8.05 5.22 -2.64
N GLN A 88 -8.18 4.82 -1.39
CA GLN A 88 -7.11 4.84 -0.39
C GLN A 88 -7.15 3.57 0.49
N PRO A 89 -5.98 3.08 0.94
CA PRO A 89 -5.88 1.89 1.79
C PRO A 89 -6.19 2.20 3.26
N ALA A 90 -7.02 1.37 3.90
CA ALA A 90 -7.32 1.44 5.34
C ALA A 90 -7.35 0.07 5.99
N ASP A 91 -6.86 -0.03 7.22
CA ASP A 91 -6.99 -1.24 8.03
C ASP A 91 -8.28 -1.22 8.90
N SER A 92 -8.84 -0.03 9.16
CA SER A 92 -10.05 0.23 9.94
C SER A 92 -10.65 1.61 9.67
N GLY A 93 -11.87 1.88 10.16
CA GLY A 93 -12.52 3.20 10.03
C GLY A 93 -11.86 4.33 10.84
N THR A 94 -10.88 4.00 11.68
CA THR A 94 -10.06 4.96 12.43
C THR A 94 -8.63 5.05 11.88
N SER A 95 -8.40 4.50 10.68
CA SER A 95 -7.08 4.55 10.04
C SER A 95 -6.62 5.99 9.83
N TYR A 96 -5.30 6.15 9.75
CA TYR A 96 -4.75 7.38 9.21
C TYR A 96 -4.90 7.39 7.69
N TRP A 97 -4.72 8.57 7.11
CA TRP A 97 -4.83 8.74 5.67
C TRP A 97 -3.53 8.29 5.00
N GLU A 98 -3.53 7.08 4.49
CA GLU A 98 -2.42 6.52 3.73
C GLU A 98 -2.75 6.50 2.23
N LEU A 99 -1.73 6.31 1.39
CA LEU A 99 -1.87 6.39 -0.07
C LEU A 99 -1.56 5.07 -0.77
N PHE A 100 -2.09 4.86 -1.96
CA PHE A 100 -1.58 3.80 -2.84
C PHE A 100 -0.31 4.26 -3.57
N GLU A 101 0.74 3.43 -3.54
CA GLU A 101 1.86 3.50 -4.49
C GLU A 101 1.67 2.40 -5.53
N VAL A 102 1.34 2.79 -6.75
CA VAL A 102 0.93 1.90 -7.82
C VAL A 102 2.14 1.48 -8.64
N LEU A 103 2.30 0.17 -8.81
CA LEU A 103 3.35 -0.45 -9.62
C LEU A 103 2.78 -0.77 -11.01
N ARG A 104 3.41 -0.22 -12.06
CA ARG A 104 3.04 -0.50 -13.45
C ARG A 104 3.77 -1.72 -13.97
N ALA A 105 3.20 -2.32 -15.02
CA ALA A 105 3.80 -3.48 -15.69
C ALA A 105 5.19 -3.20 -16.30
N ASP A 106 5.47 -1.94 -16.64
CA ASP A 106 6.77 -1.48 -17.15
C ASP A 106 7.83 -1.29 -16.05
N GLY A 107 7.48 -1.54 -14.78
CA GLY A 107 8.34 -1.36 -13.61
C GLY A 107 8.38 0.08 -13.07
N SER A 108 7.74 1.04 -13.74
CA SER A 108 7.54 2.38 -13.21
C SER A 108 6.52 2.36 -12.06
N LYS A 109 6.51 3.43 -11.27
CA LYS A 109 5.57 3.59 -10.16
C LYS A 109 5.09 5.01 -10.02
N TYR A 110 3.90 5.18 -9.45
CA TYR A 110 3.35 6.48 -9.10
C TYR A 110 2.56 6.40 -7.81
N ILE A 111 2.34 7.53 -7.15
CA ILE A 111 1.52 7.61 -5.95
C ILE A 111 0.22 8.31 -6.32
N ILE A 112 -0.92 7.78 -5.89
CA ILE A 112 -2.20 8.48 -6.03
C ILE A 112 -2.16 9.69 -5.11
N ASN A 113 -2.24 10.88 -5.70
CA ASN A 113 -2.20 12.12 -4.92
C ASN A 113 -3.57 12.40 -4.29
N SER A 114 -3.71 12.06 -3.01
CA SER A 114 -4.86 12.37 -2.16
C SER A 114 -4.39 12.96 -0.82
N TYR A 115 -5.33 13.22 0.08
CA TYR A 115 -5.04 13.58 1.46
C TYR A 115 -4.21 12.49 2.14
N ARG A 116 -3.20 12.90 2.92
CA ARG A 116 -2.25 11.98 3.57
C ARG A 116 -1.84 12.47 4.94
N THR A 117 -1.62 11.54 5.85
CA THR A 117 -1.08 11.80 7.18
C THR A 117 0.44 11.82 7.13
N TYR A 118 1.04 12.90 7.63
CA TYR A 118 2.49 12.98 7.82
C TYR A 118 2.90 12.59 9.24
N TYR A 119 3.99 11.86 9.30
CA TYR A 119 4.63 11.38 10.50
C TYR A 119 6.04 11.97 10.64
N ILE A 120 6.47 12.15 11.88
CA ILE A 120 7.80 12.69 12.20
C ILE A 120 8.84 11.57 12.13
N HIS A 121 9.97 11.81 11.43
CA HIS A 121 11.06 10.84 11.30
C HIS A 121 11.47 10.20 12.63
N GLY A 122 11.76 8.90 12.62
CA GLY A 122 12.24 8.19 13.82
C GLY A 122 11.19 8.03 14.92
N THR A 123 9.94 8.44 14.68
CA THR A 123 8.82 8.24 15.60
C THR A 123 7.57 7.74 14.87
N SER A 124 6.60 7.25 15.63
CA SER A 124 5.23 7.00 15.14
C SER A 124 4.29 8.18 15.46
N ARG A 125 4.84 9.36 15.78
CA ARG A 125 4.05 10.55 16.11
C ARG A 125 3.63 11.26 14.84
N ILE A 126 2.38 11.70 14.83
CA ILE A 126 1.78 12.42 13.72
C ILE A 126 2.02 13.91 13.89
N GLU A 127 2.35 14.58 12.79
CA GLU A 127 2.64 16.02 12.77
C GLU A 127 1.35 16.86 12.79
N SER A 128 0.30 16.40 12.10
CA SER A 128 -1.05 16.96 12.15
C SER A 128 -2.06 15.95 11.58
N ASN A 129 -3.31 15.94 12.08
CA ASN A 129 -4.32 15.00 11.62
C ASN A 129 -5.73 15.60 11.58
N PHE A 130 -6.47 15.30 10.51
CA PHE A 130 -7.93 15.18 10.56
C PHE A 130 -8.25 13.69 10.72
N GLN A 131 -8.63 13.27 11.93
CA GLN A 131 -9.06 11.89 12.15
C GLN A 131 -10.34 11.61 11.36
N LEU A 132 -10.36 10.51 10.60
CA LEU A 132 -11.56 9.95 10.01
C LEU A 132 -12.62 9.83 11.12
N ARG A 133 -13.73 10.56 11.01
CA ARG A 133 -14.85 10.40 11.94
C ARG A 133 -15.49 9.05 11.67
N VAL A 134 -15.76 8.31 12.75
CA VAL A 134 -16.54 7.06 12.78
C VAL A 134 -18.00 7.40 13.00
#